data_AF-A0A9Q2P3U6-F1
#
_entry.id   AF-A0A9Q2P3U6-F1
#
_cell.length_a   1.000
_cell.length_b   1.000
_cell.length_c   1.000
_cell.angle_alpha   90.00
_cell.angle_beta   90.00
_cell.angle_gamma   90.00
#
_symmetry.space_group_name_H-M   'P 1'
#
loop_
_entity.id
_entity.type
_entity.pdbx_description
1 polymer ?
#
loop_
_entity_poly.entity_id
_entity_poly.type
_entity_poly.pdbx_seq_one_letter_code
_entity_poly.pdbx_strand_id
1 'polypeptide(L)'
;MTDEQFSQIMAILVRIEGGMKTLPAPDALLAALAGVFGRNEFTSSEAWTVAVELERTAETLGQRLPDLPHELQLAGITTTHGLGRYLGVREGRGVSRVGDVREGVLWKIAPAVSRGDETARTILRAG
;
A
#
# COMPACT_ATOMS: atom_id res chain seq x y z
N MET A 1 -28.76 21.27 -0.14
CA MET A 1 -28.37 19.86 -0.25
C MET A 1 -29.61 19.09 -0.65
N THR A 2 -29.59 18.39 -1.77
CA THR A 2 -30.77 17.66 -2.28
C THR A 2 -30.82 16.26 -1.67
N ASP A 3 -32.01 15.66 -1.58
CA ASP A 3 -32.20 14.29 -1.06
C ASP A 3 -31.36 13.24 -1.82
N GLU A 4 -31.07 13.52 -3.09
CA GLU A 4 -30.21 12.70 -3.94
C GLU A 4 -28.73 12.75 -3.51
N GLN A 5 -28.24 13.93 -3.11
CA GLN A 5 -26.88 14.09 -2.57
C GLN A 5 -26.72 13.40 -1.22
N PHE A 6 -27.74 13.48 -0.36
CA PHE A 6 -27.73 12.80 0.93
C PHE A 6 -27.77 11.28 0.76
N SER A 7 -28.61 10.79 -0.17
CA SER A 7 -28.69 9.36 -0.49
C SER A 7 -27.40 8.81 -1.09
N GLN A 8 -26.70 9.59 -1.94
CA GLN A 8 -25.38 9.21 -2.45
C GLN A 8 -24.32 9.15 -1.35
N ILE A 9 -24.30 10.12 -0.44
CA ILE A 9 -23.36 10.13 0.70
C ILE A 9 -23.63 8.94 1.62
N MET A 10 -24.89 8.67 1.95
CA MET A 10 -25.26 7.52 2.78
C MET A 10 -24.98 6.18 2.10
N ALA A 11 -25.17 6.06 0.79
CA ALA A 11 -24.82 4.86 0.04
C ALA A 11 -23.29 4.61 0.03
N ILE A 12 -22.49 5.68 -0.04
CA ILE A 12 -21.02 5.60 0.10
C ILE A 12 -20.64 5.16 1.51
N LEU A 13 -21.26 5.75 2.54
CA LEU A 13 -21.00 5.39 3.94
C LEU A 13 -21.42 3.96 4.28
N VAL A 14 -22.58 3.50 3.80
CA VAL A 14 -23.04 2.12 3.96
C VAL A 14 -22.16 1.13 3.19
N ARG A 15 -21.59 1.54 2.04
CA ARG A 15 -20.60 0.72 1.33
C ARG A 15 -19.28 0.64 2.08
N ILE A 16 -18.91 1.69 2.81
CA ILE A 16 -17.76 1.70 3.72
C ILE A 16 -18.06 0.83 4.96
N GLU A 17 -19.24 0.91 5.57
CA GLU A 17 -19.60 0.15 6.77
C GLU A 17 -19.93 -1.33 6.50
N GLY A 18 -20.60 -1.64 5.39
CA GLY A 18 -21.06 -2.99 5.04
C GLY A 18 -19.99 -3.89 4.39
N GLY A 19 -18.88 -3.31 3.94
CA GLY A 19 -17.79 -4.02 3.26
C GLY A 19 -16.53 -4.26 4.11
N MET A 20 -16.49 -3.75 5.34
CA MET A 20 -15.32 -3.90 6.23
C MET A 20 -15.49 -5.08 7.19
N LYS A 21 -15.51 -6.31 6.67
CA LYS A 21 -14.90 -7.42 7.41
C LYS A 21 -13.41 -7.33 7.13
N THR A 22 -12.71 -6.68 8.06
CA THR A 22 -11.30 -6.24 8.01
C THR A 22 -11.01 -5.23 6.90
N LEU A 23 -10.89 -3.94 7.29
CA LEU A 23 -10.00 -3.02 6.59
C LEU A 23 -8.67 -3.74 6.37
N PRO A 24 -8.09 -3.78 5.16
CA PRO A 24 -6.69 -4.13 5.05
C PRO A 24 -5.94 -3.22 6.02
N ALA A 25 -5.11 -3.81 6.88
CA ALA A 25 -4.32 -3.04 7.83
C ALA A 25 -3.66 -1.87 7.06
N PRO A 26 -3.50 -0.68 7.65
CA PRO A 26 -2.91 0.48 6.98
C PRO A 26 -1.56 0.24 6.29
N ASP A 27 -0.96 -0.94 6.52
CA ASP A 27 0.34 -1.41 6.07
C ASP A 27 0.27 -2.60 5.09
N ALA A 28 -0.91 -3.07 4.67
CA ALA A 28 -1.05 -4.22 3.76
C ALA A 28 -0.48 -3.93 2.37
N LEU A 29 -0.77 -2.75 1.80
CA LEU A 29 -0.15 -2.32 0.54
C LEU A 29 1.36 -2.12 0.69
N LEU A 30 1.84 -1.60 1.83
CA LEU A 30 3.28 -1.49 2.07
C LEU A 30 3.95 -2.87 2.21
N ALA A 31 3.27 -3.83 2.83
CA ALA A 31 3.74 -5.22 2.92
C ALA A 31 3.75 -5.90 1.55
N ALA A 32 2.73 -5.69 0.72
CA ALA A 32 2.69 -6.20 -0.64
C ALA A 32 3.82 -5.62 -1.51
N LEU A 33 4.07 -4.30 -1.40
CA LEU A 33 5.20 -3.65 -2.05
C LEU A 33 6.54 -4.22 -1.55
N ALA A 34 6.71 -4.41 -0.25
CA ALA A 34 7.94 -4.98 0.32
C ALA A 34 8.18 -6.43 -0.17
N GLY A 35 7.11 -7.24 -0.23
CA GLY A 35 7.16 -8.62 -0.70
C GLY A 35 7.55 -8.73 -2.18
N VAL A 36 7.11 -7.77 -3.00
CA VAL A 36 7.46 -7.74 -4.43
C VAL A 36 8.88 -7.25 -4.66
N PHE A 37 9.28 -6.16 -4.01
CA PHE A 37 10.54 -5.51 -4.35
C PHE A 37 11.75 -6.17 -3.71
N GLY A 38 11.64 -6.74 -2.49
CA GLY A 38 12.70 -7.48 -1.77
C GLY A 38 13.98 -6.68 -1.43
N ARG A 39 14.24 -5.66 -2.24
CA ARG A 39 15.15 -4.53 -2.11
C ARG A 39 14.28 -3.45 -1.49
N ASN A 40 14.72 -2.86 -0.39
CA ASN A 40 13.90 -1.91 0.36
C ASN A 40 13.56 -0.62 -0.41
N GLU A 41 13.86 -0.50 -1.70
CA GLU A 41 13.74 0.71 -2.51
C GLU A 41 13.08 0.42 -3.87
N PHE A 42 12.17 1.28 -4.31
CA PHE A 42 11.45 1.19 -5.58
C PHE A 42 10.93 2.56 -6.01
N THR A 43 10.66 2.73 -7.31
CA THR A 43 9.94 3.92 -7.79
C THR A 43 8.43 3.67 -7.90
N SER A 44 7.59 4.70 -7.79
CA SER A 44 6.14 4.53 -8.01
C SER A 44 5.83 3.97 -9.40
N SER A 45 6.63 4.34 -10.42
CA SER A 45 6.48 3.85 -11.80
C SER A 45 6.79 2.35 -11.90
N GLU A 46 7.86 1.91 -11.25
CA GLU A 46 8.26 0.52 -11.18
C GLU A 46 7.19 -0.32 -10.45
N ALA A 47 6.74 0.12 -9.27
CA ALA A 47 5.65 -0.53 -8.54
C ALA A 47 4.36 -0.64 -9.34
N TRP A 48 4.01 0.42 -10.07
CA TRP A 48 2.83 0.40 -10.94
C TRP A 48 2.98 -0.58 -12.10
N THR A 49 4.14 -0.59 -12.75
CA THR A 49 4.42 -1.49 -13.88
C THR A 49 4.32 -2.96 -13.45
N VAL A 50 4.95 -3.31 -12.32
CA VAL A 50 4.88 -4.68 -11.79
C VAL A 50 3.45 -5.07 -11.43
N ALA A 51 2.67 -4.18 -10.82
CA ALA A 51 1.27 -4.45 -10.50
C ALA A 51 0.42 -4.77 -11.74
N VAL A 52 0.58 -3.98 -12.81
CA VAL A 52 -0.13 -4.19 -14.08
C VAL A 52 0.29 -5.50 -14.76
N GLU A 53 1.58 -5.85 -14.71
CA GLU A 53 2.06 -7.13 -15.24
C GLU A 53 1.49 -8.31 -14.46
N LEU A 54 1.50 -8.25 -13.12
CA LEU A 54 0.92 -9.28 -12.25
C LEU A 54 -0.58 -9.48 -12.50
N GLU A 55 -1.33 -8.38 -12.66
CA GLU A 55 -2.75 -8.41 -13.00
C GLU A 55 -2.97 -9.11 -14.35
N ARG A 56 -2.26 -8.67 -15.40
CA ARG A 56 -2.35 -9.28 -16.73
C ARG A 56 -1.99 -10.78 -16.72
N THR A 57 -0.97 -11.17 -15.97
CA THR A 57 -0.58 -12.58 -15.84
C THR A 57 -1.68 -13.38 -15.16
N ALA A 58 -2.26 -12.88 -14.08
CA ALA A 58 -3.34 -13.56 -13.38
C ALA A 58 -4.59 -13.72 -14.26
N GLU A 59 -4.96 -12.68 -15.00
CA GLU A 59 -6.05 -12.73 -15.99
C GLU A 59 -5.78 -13.78 -17.07
N THR A 60 -4.58 -13.79 -17.62
CA THR A 60 -4.17 -14.74 -18.67
C THR A 60 -4.22 -16.19 -18.18
N LEU A 61 -3.88 -16.42 -16.91
CA LEU A 61 -3.86 -17.75 -16.31
C LEU A 61 -5.20 -18.16 -15.67
N GLY A 62 -6.21 -17.28 -15.68
CA GLY A 62 -7.48 -17.51 -14.97
C GLY A 62 -7.29 -17.69 -13.46
N GLN A 63 -6.24 -17.08 -12.89
CA GLN A 63 -5.87 -17.20 -11.50
C GLN A 63 -6.41 -16.04 -10.67
N ARG A 64 -6.36 -16.21 -9.34
CA ARG A 64 -6.66 -15.13 -8.41
C ARG A 64 -5.66 -13.98 -8.57
N LEU A 65 -6.15 -12.75 -8.44
CA LEU A 65 -5.34 -11.54 -8.43
C LEU A 65 -4.28 -11.59 -7.31
N PRO A 66 -2.98 -11.36 -7.62
CA PRO A 66 -1.91 -11.31 -6.62
C PRO A 66 -2.07 -10.13 -5.65
N ASP A 67 -1.36 -10.20 -4.52
CA ASP A 67 -1.54 -9.26 -3.41
C ASP A 67 -1.34 -7.79 -3.81
N LEU A 68 -0.27 -7.46 -4.53
CA LEU A 68 0.01 -6.07 -4.92
C LEU A 68 -1.12 -5.41 -5.75
N PRO A 69 -1.54 -5.97 -6.91
CA PRO A 69 -2.66 -5.39 -7.66
C PRO A 69 -3.97 -5.43 -6.88
N HIS A 70 -4.20 -6.45 -6.04
CA HIS A 70 -5.40 -6.51 -5.20
C HIS A 70 -5.44 -5.37 -4.16
N GLU A 71 -4.34 -5.11 -3.47
CA GLU A 71 -4.24 -4.03 -2.46
C GLU A 71 -4.31 -2.64 -3.09
N LEU A 72 -3.78 -2.45 -4.31
CA LEU A 72 -3.97 -1.22 -5.07
C LEU A 72 -5.45 -0.97 -5.40
N GLN A 73 -6.18 -2.01 -5.78
CA GLN A 73 -7.62 -1.94 -6.05
C GLN A 73 -8.41 -1.59 -4.77
N LEU A 74 -8.11 -2.24 -3.64
CA LEU A 74 -8.73 -1.94 -2.35
C LEU A 74 -8.44 -0.51 -1.87
N ALA A 75 -7.24 -0.01 -2.13
CA ALA A 75 -6.84 1.36 -1.82
C ALA A 75 -7.42 2.42 -2.79
N GLY A 76 -8.12 2.01 -3.85
CA GLY A 76 -8.65 2.90 -4.88
C GLY A 76 -7.55 3.58 -5.72
N ILE A 77 -6.36 2.99 -5.80
CA ILE A 77 -5.21 3.54 -6.53
C ILE A 77 -5.23 2.98 -7.95
N THR A 78 -5.55 3.85 -8.90
CA THR A 78 -5.71 3.47 -10.32
C THR A 78 -4.63 4.06 -11.23
N THR A 79 -3.65 4.77 -10.67
CA THR A 79 -2.57 5.41 -11.44
C THR A 79 -1.25 5.43 -10.67
N THR A 80 -0.14 5.51 -11.41
CA THR A 80 1.21 5.76 -10.84
C THR A 80 1.25 7.02 -9.98
N HIS A 81 0.60 8.10 -10.41
CA HIS A 81 0.55 9.35 -9.64
C HIS A 81 -0.26 9.19 -8.34
N GLY A 82 -1.38 8.47 -8.41
CA GLY A 82 -2.17 8.10 -7.23
C GLY A 82 -1.35 7.31 -6.22
N LEU A 83 -0.53 6.37 -6.68
CA LEU A 83 0.40 5.62 -5.83
C LEU A 83 1.44 6.55 -5.18
N GLY A 84 2.07 7.43 -5.95
CA GLY A 84 3.02 8.40 -5.40
C GLY A 84 2.39 9.31 -4.34
N ARG A 85 1.16 9.80 -4.57
CA ARG A 85 0.41 10.60 -3.59
C ARG A 85 0.09 9.79 -2.32
N TYR A 86 -0.35 8.55 -2.48
CA TYR A 86 -0.63 7.65 -1.37
C TYR A 86 0.61 7.45 -0.48
N LEU A 87 1.76 7.21 -1.09
CA LEU A 87 3.04 7.03 -0.36
C LEU A 87 3.46 8.33 0.34
N GLY A 88 3.29 9.48 -0.31
CA GLY A 88 3.61 10.78 0.28
C GLY A 88 2.81 11.10 1.55
N VAL A 89 1.52 10.76 1.61
CA VAL A 89 0.70 10.92 2.83
C VAL A 89 1.18 10.00 3.98
N ARG A 90 1.95 8.95 3.66
CA ARG A 90 2.42 7.93 4.59
C ARG A 90 3.91 8.01 4.87
N GLU A 91 4.57 9.06 4.43
CA GLU A 91 5.98 9.29 4.76
C GLU A 91 6.19 9.27 6.29
N GLY A 92 7.20 8.52 6.73
CA GLY A 92 7.48 8.28 8.15
C GLY A 92 6.65 7.16 8.79
N ARG A 93 5.74 6.51 8.05
CA ARG A 93 4.93 5.36 8.52
C ARG A 93 5.34 4.07 7.81
N GLY A 94 6.61 3.69 7.97
CA GLY A 94 7.15 2.48 7.31
C GLY A 94 7.52 2.68 5.84
N VAL A 95 7.36 3.90 5.31
CA VAL A 95 7.89 4.31 4.01
C VAL A 95 8.51 5.70 4.10
N SER A 96 9.58 5.94 3.37
CA SER A 96 10.29 7.23 3.32
C SER A 96 10.66 7.59 1.90
N ARG A 97 10.61 8.89 1.57
CA ARG A 97 11.14 9.38 0.30
C ARG A 97 12.67 9.40 0.36
N VAL A 98 13.33 8.83 -0.63
CA VAL A 98 14.80 8.83 -0.74
C VAL A 98 15.27 10.03 -1.57
N GLY A 99 14.56 10.33 -2.65
CA GLY A 99 14.88 11.43 -3.55
C GLY A 99 14.13 11.34 -4.86
N ASP A 100 14.50 12.20 -5.79
CA ASP A 100 13.99 12.21 -7.16
C ASP A 100 14.98 11.54 -8.10
N VAL A 101 14.48 10.65 -8.95
CA VAL A 101 15.21 9.98 -10.04
C VAL A 101 14.53 10.28 -11.38
N ARG A 102 15.16 9.89 -12.49
CA ARG A 102 14.63 10.17 -13.83
C ARG A 102 13.22 9.60 -14.04
N GLU A 103 12.92 8.47 -13.41
CA GLU A 103 11.67 7.72 -13.51
C GLU A 103 10.61 8.15 -12.47
N GLY A 104 10.91 9.15 -11.64
CA GLY A 104 10.00 9.70 -10.63
C GLY A 104 10.59 9.73 -9.23
N VAL A 105 9.74 9.56 -8.21
CA VAL A 105 10.18 9.56 -6.81
C VAL A 105 10.66 8.18 -6.41
N LEU A 106 11.87 8.11 -5.83
CA LEU A 106 12.40 6.90 -5.21
C LEU A 106 11.90 6.79 -3.77
N TRP A 107 11.26 5.68 -3.46
CA TRP A 107 10.71 5.36 -2.15
C TRP A 107 11.51 4.26 -1.51
N LYS A 108 11.56 4.28 -0.18
CA LYS A 108 12.15 3.22 0.63
C LYS A 108 11.14 2.70 1.65
N ILE A 109 10.92 1.40 1.70
CA ILE A 109 10.14 0.76 2.76
C ILE A 109 11.07 0.42 3.92
N ALA A 110 10.69 0.81 5.13
CA ALA A 110 11.38 0.38 6.32
C ALA A 110 11.13 -1.13 6.51
N PRO A 111 12.17 -1.92 6.83
CA PRO A 111 11.94 -3.30 7.23
C PRO A 111 10.96 -3.29 8.41
N ALA A 112 9.95 -4.16 8.37
CA ALA A 112 9.03 -4.33 9.49
C ALA A 112 9.88 -4.61 10.73
N VAL A 113 9.90 -3.67 11.68
CA VAL A 113 10.59 -3.88 12.94
C VAL A 113 9.80 -4.97 13.64
N SER A 114 10.30 -6.20 13.61
CA SER A 114 9.74 -7.28 14.42
C SER A 114 9.66 -6.77 15.85
N ARG A 115 8.43 -6.67 16.36
CA ARG A 115 8.10 -6.17 17.71
C ARG A 115 8.78 -6.94 18.85
N GLY A 116 9.60 -7.96 18.54
CA GLY A 116 10.45 -8.69 19.47
C GLY A 116 11.81 -8.04 19.78
N ASP A 117 12.25 -7.05 19.00
CA ASP A 117 13.61 -6.49 19.14
C ASP A 117 13.69 -5.32 20.15
N GLU A 118 12.54 -4.73 20.50
CA GLU A 118 12.46 -3.65 21.50
C GLU A 118 12.57 -4.20 22.93
N THR A 119 12.08 -5.42 23.18
CA THR A 119 12.29 -6.12 24.46
C THR A 119 13.76 -6.50 24.67
N ALA A 120 14.48 -6.89 23.60
CA ALA A 120 15.89 -7.26 23.67
C ALA A 120 16.79 -6.06 24.00
N ARG A 121 16.47 -4.86 23.50
CA ARG A 121 17.24 -3.64 23.79
C ARG A 121 17.03 -3.08 25.21
N THR A 122 15.87 -3.30 25.83
CA THR A 122 15.65 -2.89 27.22
C THR A 122 16.40 -3.80 28.20
N ILE A 123 16.51 -5.10 27.92
CA ILE A 123 17.20 -6.05 28.82
C ILE A 123 18.72 -5.81 28.82
N LEU A 124 19.31 -5.43 27.68
CA LEU A 124 20.77 -5.21 27.57
C LEU A 124 21.26 -3.85 28.12
N ARG A 125 20.36 -2.96 28.58
CA ARG A 125 20.73 -1.70 29.26
C ARG A 125 20.56 -1.74 30.77
N ALA A 126 20.03 -2.83 31.32
CA ALA A 126 19.78 -3.01 32.74
C ALA A 126 20.69 -4.08 33.38
N GLY A 127 21.68 -4.59 32.65
CA GLY A 127 22.68 -5.56 33.12
C GLY A 127 24.08 -5.00 33.17
#